data_AF-A0AAV5Z9V2-F1
#
_entry.id   AF-A0AAV5Z9V2-F1
#
_cell.length_a   1.000
_cell.length_b   1.000
_cell.length_c   1.000
_cell.angle_alpha   90.00
_cell.angle_beta   90.00
_cell.angle_gamma   90.00
#
_symmetry.space_group_name_H-M   'P 1'
#
loop_
_entity.id
_entity.type
_entity.pdbx_description
1 polymer ?
#
loop_
_entity_poly.entity_id
_entity_poly.type
_entity_poly.pdbx_seq_one_letter_code
_entity_poly.pdbx_strand_id
1 'polypeptide(L)'
;MSALVRGLAVVLLALVVAGAADARTLSWLGVRIRDLSEQEMDDLATRHGIAEGFGVVIVEVMDDTPAARAGMRSGDIVVAFEGRPITETRLLQRLIAQAPVDRDIRLTVLRTGGRKALPVRLVNMPRPVAGERIAAEFGFVLRDAEPAPDRLTANPPLITFITRGSPAERGGLEKDDVILQVNDQAVLTRDAAREALSEVPTDRPLRLTVRRRDGHVVLTLAPPEERERSKP
;
A
#
# COMPACT_ATOMS: atom_id res chain seq x y z
N MET A 1 51.08 -31.14 -36.86
CA MET A 1 49.79 -31.73 -36.43
C MET A 1 49.70 -31.47 -34.93
N SER A 2 48.80 -30.70 -34.32
CA SER A 2 47.50 -30.15 -34.69
C SER A 2 47.16 -28.96 -33.76
N ALA A 3 46.40 -28.01 -34.34
CA ALA A 3 45.70 -26.82 -33.84
C ALA A 3 45.47 -26.65 -32.31
N LEU A 4 45.68 -25.46 -31.72
CA LEU A 4 44.84 -24.23 -31.79
C LEU A 4 43.39 -24.43 -31.29
N VAL A 5 43.12 -24.05 -30.03
CA VAL A 5 41.83 -23.50 -29.55
C VAL A 5 42.17 -22.53 -28.40
N ARG A 6 42.64 -21.31 -28.68
CA ARG A 6 41.88 -20.03 -28.68
C ARG A 6 40.78 -19.93 -27.62
N GLY A 7 40.92 -18.88 -26.81
CA GLY A 7 40.16 -18.66 -25.58
C GLY A 7 38.68 -18.40 -25.76
N LEU A 8 37.97 -18.59 -24.65
CA LEU A 8 36.64 -18.05 -24.44
C LEU A 8 36.63 -17.43 -23.04
N ALA A 9 37.07 -16.17 -22.95
CA ALA A 9 36.72 -15.32 -21.82
C ALA A 9 35.24 -14.99 -21.97
N VAL A 10 34.40 -15.67 -21.19
CA VAL A 10 32.97 -15.33 -21.11
C VAL A 10 32.85 -14.09 -20.23
N VAL A 11 33.05 -12.92 -20.84
CA VAL A 11 32.58 -11.64 -20.32
C VAL A 11 31.10 -11.57 -20.68
N LEU A 12 30.25 -12.16 -19.83
CA LEU A 12 28.82 -11.86 -19.87
C LEU A 12 28.62 -10.55 -19.12
N LEU A 13 28.71 -9.47 -19.89
CA LEU A 13 28.30 -8.13 -19.54
C LEU A 13 26.90 -8.21 -18.91
N ALA A 14 26.82 -7.99 -17.60
CA ALA A 14 25.55 -7.73 -16.93
C ALA A 14 25.00 -6.43 -17.51
N LEU A 15 24.13 -6.55 -18.51
CA LEU A 15 23.29 -5.45 -18.94
C LEU A 15 22.31 -5.24 -17.79
N VAL A 16 22.66 -4.33 -16.87
CA VAL A 16 21.67 -3.69 -16.01
C VAL A 16 20.74 -2.98 -16.99
N VAL A 17 19.66 -3.66 -17.36
CA VAL A 17 18.49 -2.98 -17.89
C VAL A 17 18.06 -2.08 -16.74
N ALA A 18 18.46 -0.81 -16.82
CA ALA A 18 17.86 0.27 -16.08
C ALA A 18 16.42 0.40 -16.59
N GLY A 19 15.60 -0.54 -16.17
CA GLY A 19 14.16 -0.49 -16.17
C GLY A 19 13.72 -0.34 -14.72
N ALA A 20 14.32 0.61 -13.99
CA ALA A 20 13.61 1.27 -12.90
C ALA A 20 12.47 2.04 -13.57
N ALA A 21 11.44 1.32 -14.01
CA ALA A 21 10.13 1.91 -14.19
C ALA A 21 9.82 2.55 -12.84
N ASP A 22 9.74 3.89 -12.82
CA ASP A 22 9.49 4.72 -11.65
C ASP A 22 8.79 3.90 -10.58
N ALA A 23 9.52 3.52 -9.53
CA ALA A 23 8.91 3.09 -8.29
C ALA A 23 8.18 4.35 -7.80
N ARG A 24 6.95 4.53 -8.30
CA ARG A 24 6.13 5.73 -8.11
C ARG A 24 6.14 5.96 -6.62
N THR A 25 6.92 6.94 -6.18
CA THR A 25 7.07 7.17 -4.75
C THR A 25 5.81 7.88 -4.33
N LEU A 26 4.82 7.08 -3.95
CA LEU A 26 3.51 7.60 -3.61
C LEU A 26 3.67 8.46 -2.37
N SER A 27 3.15 9.67 -2.46
CA SER A 27 3.02 10.54 -1.31
C SER A 27 2.12 9.88 -0.25
N TRP A 28 2.48 10.07 1.01
CA TRP A 28 1.80 9.45 2.14
C TRP A 28 1.46 10.47 3.22
N LEU A 29 0.22 10.38 3.71
CA LEU A 29 -0.32 11.25 4.75
C LEU A 29 -0.33 10.59 6.13
N GLY A 30 -0.54 9.26 6.19
CA GLY A 30 -0.59 8.49 7.44
C GLY A 30 -1.90 8.55 8.20
N VAL A 31 -3.02 8.35 7.49
CA VAL A 31 -4.37 8.35 8.07
C VAL A 31 -5.17 7.15 7.60
N ARG A 32 -6.11 6.71 8.44
CA ARG A 32 -7.23 5.86 8.01
C ARG A 32 -8.45 6.73 7.79
N ILE A 33 -9.13 6.48 6.69
CA ILE A 33 -10.22 7.32 6.22
C ILE A 33 -11.40 6.49 5.77
N ARG A 34 -12.57 7.13 5.77
CA ARG A 34 -13.80 6.62 5.18
C ARG A 34 -14.62 7.77 4.62
N ASP A 35 -15.57 7.43 3.77
CA ASP A 35 -16.57 8.39 3.34
C ASP A 35 -17.47 8.81 4.50
N LEU A 36 -17.85 10.08 4.51
CA LEU A 36 -18.90 10.60 5.36
C LEU A 36 -20.25 10.04 4.87
N SER A 37 -21.05 9.48 5.78
CA SER A 37 -22.38 8.99 5.41
C SER A 37 -23.39 10.13 5.26
N GLU A 38 -24.48 9.89 4.53
CA GLU A 38 -25.57 10.86 4.36
C GLU A 38 -26.16 11.31 5.70
N GLN A 39 -26.32 10.38 6.65
CA GLN A 39 -26.87 10.69 7.98
C GLN A 39 -25.93 11.60 8.79
N GLU A 40 -24.62 11.35 8.75
CA GLU A 40 -23.65 12.19 9.45
C GLU A 40 -23.54 13.59 8.84
N MET A 41 -23.74 13.67 7.52
CA MET A 41 -23.78 14.92 6.78
C MET A 41 -24.99 15.77 7.17
N ASP A 42 -26.17 15.18 7.26
CA ASP A 42 -27.39 15.86 7.74
C ASP A 42 -27.24 16.35 9.18
N ASP A 43 -26.61 15.54 10.04
CA ASP A 43 -26.31 15.92 11.43
C ASP A 43 -25.36 17.13 11.50
N LEU A 44 -24.33 17.19 10.65
CA LEU A 44 -23.41 18.34 10.58
C LEU A 44 -24.11 19.60 10.10
N ALA A 45 -24.96 19.50 9.08
CA ALA A 45 -25.74 20.62 8.57
C ALA A 45 -26.69 21.17 9.65
N THR A 46 -27.42 20.29 10.34
CA THR A 46 -28.44 20.67 11.32
C THR A 46 -27.83 21.22 12.62
N ARG A 47 -26.78 20.56 13.14
CA ARG A 47 -26.24 20.87 14.48
C ARG A 47 -25.12 21.88 14.47
N HIS A 48 -24.40 21.98 13.36
CA HIS A 48 -23.20 22.81 13.25
C HIS A 48 -23.30 23.88 12.17
N GLY A 49 -24.40 23.93 11.40
CA GLY A 49 -24.59 24.88 10.30
C GLY A 49 -23.60 24.67 9.16
N ILE A 50 -23.00 23.48 9.08
CA ILE A 50 -21.98 23.10 8.11
C ILE A 50 -22.70 22.49 6.91
N ALA A 51 -22.85 23.25 5.83
CA ALA A 51 -23.55 22.82 4.62
C ALA A 51 -22.68 22.05 3.62
N GLU A 52 -21.45 21.68 3.99
CA GLU A 52 -20.63 20.77 3.20
C GLU A 52 -21.30 19.40 3.08
N GLY A 53 -22.07 19.24 2.00
CA GLY A 53 -22.77 18.01 1.63
C GLY A 53 -21.83 16.91 1.12
N PHE A 54 -20.58 16.87 1.59
CA PHE A 54 -19.61 15.84 1.28
C PHE A 54 -18.33 16.00 2.11
N GLY A 55 -17.58 14.92 2.29
CA GLY A 55 -16.29 14.95 2.98
C GLY A 55 -15.73 13.57 3.28
N VAL A 56 -14.47 13.54 3.71
CA VAL A 56 -13.78 12.30 4.09
C VAL A 56 -13.42 12.35 5.57
N VAL A 57 -13.95 11.41 6.34
CA VAL A 57 -13.73 11.34 7.78
C VAL A 57 -12.39 10.68 8.07
N ILE A 58 -11.57 11.33 8.90
CA ILE A 58 -10.38 10.73 9.49
C ILE A 58 -10.80 9.83 10.64
N VAL A 59 -10.67 8.52 10.45
CA VAL A 59 -10.96 7.51 11.47
C VAL A 59 -9.81 7.43 12.47
N GLU A 60 -8.59 7.45 11.96
CA GLU A 60 -7.37 7.27 12.75
C GLU A 60 -6.25 8.11 12.14
N VAL A 61 -5.45 8.72 13.00
CA VAL A 61 -4.19 9.37 12.62
C VAL A 61 -3.08 8.49 13.18
N MET A 62 -2.22 8.00 12.31
CA MET A 62 -1.10 7.15 12.71
C MET A 62 0.00 8.01 13.37
N ASP A 63 0.68 7.46 14.36
CA ASP A 63 1.81 8.14 15.02
C ASP A 63 2.98 8.36 14.06
N ASP A 64 3.78 9.39 14.33
CA ASP A 64 4.98 9.75 13.55
C ASP A 64 4.74 10.01 12.05
N THR A 65 3.51 10.36 11.67
CA THR A 65 3.13 10.64 10.28
C THR A 65 2.99 12.13 9.96
N PRO A 66 2.95 12.51 8.66
CA PRO A 66 2.63 13.89 8.27
C PRO A 66 1.35 14.44 8.88
N ALA A 67 0.29 13.62 8.93
CA ALA A 67 -0.99 14.02 9.51
C ALA A 67 -0.87 14.31 11.01
N ALA A 68 -0.17 13.46 11.76
CA ALA A 68 0.09 13.68 13.18
C ALA A 68 0.87 14.97 13.41
N ARG A 69 1.96 15.19 12.65
CA ARG A 69 2.78 16.41 12.72
C ARG A 69 2.00 17.68 12.36
N ALA A 70 1.04 17.58 11.44
CA ALA A 70 0.15 18.69 11.07
C ALA A 70 -0.98 18.94 12.08
N GLY A 71 -1.08 18.13 13.15
CA GLY A 71 -2.12 18.28 14.16
C GLY A 71 -3.52 17.85 13.71
N MET A 72 -3.60 16.99 12.68
CA MET A 72 -4.83 16.28 12.32
C MET A 72 -5.27 15.37 13.47
N ARG A 73 -6.57 15.11 13.56
CA ARG A 73 -7.16 14.30 14.64
C ARG A 73 -8.19 13.33 14.07
N SER A 74 -8.41 12.23 14.79
CA SER A 74 -9.60 11.41 14.58
C SER A 74 -10.85 12.27 14.74
N GLY A 75 -11.83 12.07 13.85
CA GLY A 75 -13.04 12.85 13.75
C GLY A 75 -12.93 14.12 12.91
N ASP A 76 -11.73 14.51 12.45
CA ASP A 76 -11.62 15.56 11.43
C ASP A 76 -12.30 15.12 10.14
N ILE A 77 -12.94 16.06 9.44
CA ILE A 77 -13.53 15.81 8.12
C ILE A 77 -12.77 16.61 7.08
N VAL A 78 -12.03 15.95 6.19
CA VAL A 78 -11.33 16.60 5.09
C VAL A 78 -12.36 17.03 4.05
N VAL A 79 -12.42 18.33 3.79
CA VAL A 79 -13.37 18.93 2.83
C VAL A 79 -12.68 19.60 1.65
N ALA A 80 -11.39 19.91 1.75
CA ALA A 80 -10.63 20.40 0.61
C ALA A 80 -9.14 20.00 0.63
N PHE A 81 -8.57 19.85 -0.55
CA PHE A 81 -7.15 19.66 -0.81
C PHE A 81 -6.68 20.77 -1.76
N GLU A 82 -5.78 21.64 -1.33
CA GLU A 82 -5.34 22.80 -2.14
C GLU A 82 -6.52 23.68 -2.62
N GLY A 83 -7.58 23.77 -1.80
CA GLY A 83 -8.81 24.49 -2.16
C GLY A 83 -9.73 23.74 -3.13
N ARG A 84 -9.33 22.58 -3.64
CA ARG A 84 -10.21 21.70 -4.42
C ARG A 84 -11.12 20.91 -3.46
N PRO A 85 -12.45 20.91 -3.66
CA PRO A 85 -13.37 20.13 -2.82
C PRO A 85 -13.04 18.64 -2.82
N ILE A 86 -13.14 18.01 -1.65
CA ILE A 86 -12.94 16.58 -1.46
C ILE A 86 -14.27 15.93 -1.13
N THR A 87 -14.81 15.19 -2.09
CA THR A 87 -16.15 14.61 -1.99
C THR A 87 -16.16 13.15 -1.53
N GLU A 88 -15.05 12.44 -1.74
CA GLU A 88 -14.94 11.01 -1.50
C GLU A 88 -13.49 10.59 -1.22
N THR A 89 -13.34 9.44 -0.57
CA THR A 89 -12.08 8.84 -0.15
C THR A 89 -11.16 8.59 -1.34
N ARG A 90 -11.70 8.07 -2.45
CA ARG A 90 -10.91 7.77 -3.65
C ARG A 90 -10.29 9.01 -4.28
N LEU A 91 -11.00 10.13 -4.27
CA LEU A 91 -10.47 11.40 -4.75
C LEU A 91 -9.32 11.87 -3.85
N LEU A 92 -9.51 11.86 -2.53
CA LEU A 92 -8.47 12.25 -1.58
C LEU A 92 -7.21 11.39 -1.72
N GLN A 93 -7.37 10.06 -1.77
CA GLN A 93 -6.25 9.13 -1.93
C GLN A 93 -5.45 9.40 -3.20
N ARG A 94 -6.12 9.61 -4.34
CA ARG A 94 -5.45 9.93 -5.61
C ARG A 94 -4.69 11.25 -5.56
N LEU A 95 -5.29 12.28 -4.98
CA LEU A 95 -4.66 13.60 -4.87
C LEU A 95 -3.43 13.55 -3.97
N ILE A 96 -3.52 12.88 -2.82
CA ILE A 96 -2.37 12.67 -1.94
C ILE A 96 -1.30 11.89 -2.70
N ALA A 97 -1.62 10.75 -3.30
CA ALA A 97 -0.67 9.89 -3.98
C ALA A 97 0.11 10.58 -5.12
N GLN A 98 -0.52 11.56 -5.79
CA GLN A 98 0.07 12.31 -6.91
C GLN A 98 0.73 13.63 -6.48
N ALA A 99 0.54 14.06 -5.23
CA ALA A 99 1.08 15.32 -4.75
C ALA A 99 2.61 15.23 -4.59
N PRO A 100 3.33 16.35 -4.80
CA PRO A 100 4.77 16.39 -4.55
C PRO A 100 5.07 16.12 -3.08
N VAL A 101 6.08 15.30 -2.82
CA VAL A 101 6.65 15.12 -1.48
C VAL A 101 7.51 16.32 -1.10
N ASP A 102 7.76 16.47 0.20
CA ASP A 102 8.61 17.51 0.79
C ASP A 102 8.14 18.95 0.54
N ARG A 103 6.92 19.12 0.03
CA ARG A 103 6.23 20.39 -0.10
C ARG A 103 5.07 20.47 0.87
N ASP A 104 4.89 21.65 1.45
CA ASP A 104 3.69 21.96 2.21
C ASP A 104 2.49 22.06 1.27
N ILE A 105 1.50 21.21 1.52
CA ILE A 105 0.18 21.31 0.95
C ILE A 105 -0.82 21.81 1.99
N ARG A 106 -1.94 22.38 1.56
CA ARG A 106 -3.02 22.81 2.44
C ARG A 106 -4.19 21.84 2.37
N LEU A 107 -4.45 21.17 3.50
CA LEU A 107 -5.71 20.47 3.73
C LEU A 107 -6.67 21.38 4.48
N THR A 108 -7.92 21.45 4.05
CA THR A 108 -8.99 22.06 4.84
C THR A 108 -9.77 20.95 5.52
N VAL A 109 -9.83 20.98 6.85
CA VAL A 109 -10.64 20.07 7.66
C VAL A 109 -11.74 20.82 8.39
N LEU A 110 -12.83 20.12 8.68
CA LEU A 110 -13.82 20.55 9.65
C LEU A 110 -13.51 19.89 10.99
N ARG A 111 -13.54 20.71 12.05
CA ARG A 111 -13.40 20.29 13.46
C ARG A 111 -14.38 21.13 14.29
N THR A 112 -14.63 20.72 15.53
CA THR A 112 -15.31 21.58 16.52
C THR A 112 -14.75 23.01 16.48
N GLY A 113 -15.61 23.98 16.15
CA GLY A 113 -15.26 25.39 15.92
C GLY A 113 -15.14 25.82 14.46
N GLY A 114 -15.39 24.93 13.49
CA GLY A 114 -15.47 25.25 12.06
C GLY A 114 -14.28 24.76 11.22
N ARG A 115 -14.05 25.43 10.08
CA ARG A 115 -12.99 25.10 9.13
C ARG A 115 -11.61 25.42 9.70
N LYS A 116 -10.66 24.49 9.53
CA LYS A 116 -9.24 24.68 9.82
C LYS A 116 -8.42 24.36 8.58
N ALA A 117 -7.55 25.29 8.20
CA ALA A 117 -6.52 25.03 7.20
C ALA A 117 -5.28 24.46 7.90
N LEU A 118 -4.89 23.25 7.53
CA LEU A 118 -3.72 22.57 8.05
C LEU A 118 -2.64 22.52 6.95
N PRO A 119 -1.49 23.17 7.13
CA PRO A 119 -0.33 22.92 6.30
C PRO A 119 0.21 21.52 6.62
N VAL A 120 0.39 20.70 5.60
CA VAL A 120 0.87 19.32 5.73
C VAL A 120 2.01 19.10 4.78
N ARG A 121 3.16 18.67 5.29
CA ARG A 121 4.29 18.25 4.47
C ARG A 121 4.24 16.75 4.22
N LEU A 122 3.84 16.37 3.02
CA LEU A 122 3.77 14.97 2.61
C LEU A 122 5.18 14.38 2.50
N VAL A 123 5.29 13.09 2.80
CA VAL A 123 6.53 12.33 2.68
C VAL A 123 6.31 11.14 1.76
N ASN A 124 7.40 10.57 1.28
CA ASN A 124 7.37 9.30 0.57
C ASN A 124 6.74 8.22 1.46
N MET A 125 5.82 7.42 0.88
CA MET A 125 5.26 6.26 1.57
C MET A 125 6.41 5.33 1.98
N PRO A 126 6.51 4.97 3.27
CA PRO A 126 7.50 3.99 3.71
C PRO A 126 7.29 2.69 2.94
N ARG A 127 8.39 2.09 2.45
CA ARG A 127 8.34 0.83 1.68
C ARG A 127 7.54 -0.27 2.38
N PRO A 128 7.69 -0.50 3.71
CA PRO A 128 6.89 -1.52 4.39
C PRO A 128 5.38 -1.25 4.31
N VAL A 129 4.95 0.01 4.39
CA VAL A 129 3.54 0.42 4.26
C VAL A 129 3.06 0.23 2.82
N ALA A 130 3.88 0.58 1.83
CA ALA A 130 3.58 0.34 0.42
C ALA A 130 3.41 -1.16 0.14
N GLY A 131 4.29 -2.01 0.69
CA GLY A 131 4.19 -3.46 0.58
C GLY A 131 2.91 -4.05 1.14
N GLU A 132 2.48 -3.58 2.32
CA GLU A 132 1.18 -3.99 2.89
C GLU A 132 0.00 -3.55 2.04
N ARG A 133 0.06 -2.34 1.47
CA ARG A 133 -0.97 -1.89 0.52
C ARG A 133 -1.02 -2.82 -0.68
N ILE A 134 0.11 -3.14 -1.30
CA ILE A 134 0.17 -4.05 -2.44
C ILE A 134 -0.40 -5.42 -2.08
N ALA A 135 -0.01 -6.01 -0.95
CA ALA A 135 -0.58 -7.26 -0.47
C ALA A 135 -2.12 -7.21 -0.36
N ALA A 136 -2.65 -6.11 0.17
CA ALA A 136 -4.10 -5.91 0.30
C ALA A 136 -4.81 -5.75 -1.05
N GLU A 137 -4.19 -5.11 -2.05
CA GLU A 137 -4.74 -5.02 -3.42
C GLU A 137 -4.83 -6.41 -4.08
N PHE A 138 -3.83 -7.27 -3.86
CA PHE A 138 -3.88 -8.67 -4.28
C PHE A 138 -4.81 -9.53 -3.39
N GLY A 139 -5.23 -9.01 -2.24
CA GLY A 139 -6.25 -9.59 -1.37
C GLY A 139 -5.73 -10.54 -0.30
N PHE A 140 -4.53 -10.31 0.25
CA PHE A 140 -4.00 -11.09 1.36
C PHE A 140 -3.37 -10.22 2.45
N VAL A 141 -3.25 -10.78 3.67
CA VAL A 141 -2.66 -10.10 4.83
C VAL A 141 -1.51 -10.91 5.41
N LEU A 142 -0.38 -10.24 5.60
CA LEU A 142 0.85 -10.79 6.17
C LEU A 142 0.96 -10.51 7.66
N ARG A 143 1.35 -11.53 8.42
CA ARG A 143 1.87 -11.38 9.79
C ARG A 143 3.21 -12.06 9.94
N ASP A 144 3.92 -11.71 11.00
CA ASP A 144 5.08 -12.50 11.42
C ASP A 144 4.58 -13.90 11.78
N ALA A 145 5.27 -14.94 11.30
CA ALA A 145 5.00 -16.27 11.81
C ALA A 145 5.41 -16.34 13.29
N GLU A 146 4.81 -17.25 14.06
CA GLU A 146 5.30 -17.48 15.41
C GLU A 146 6.73 -18.03 15.35
N PRO A 147 7.67 -17.46 16.11
CA PRO A 147 9.04 -17.93 16.12
C PRO A 147 9.07 -19.38 16.63
N ALA A 148 9.62 -20.30 15.83
CA ALA A 148 9.86 -21.65 16.28
C ALA A 148 11.00 -21.64 17.32
N PRO A 149 10.85 -22.33 18.47
CA PRO A 149 11.81 -22.28 19.58
C PRO A 149 13.27 -22.57 19.21
N ASP A 150 13.47 -23.41 18.18
CA ASP A 150 14.80 -23.87 17.74
C ASP A 150 15.31 -23.20 16.45
N ARG A 151 14.63 -22.18 15.90
CA ARG A 151 15.09 -21.48 14.68
C ARG A 151 15.65 -20.09 15.02
N LEU A 152 16.98 -19.98 14.94
CA LEU A 152 17.72 -18.78 15.33
C LEU A 152 17.81 -17.65 14.30
N THR A 153 17.29 -17.74 13.06
CA THR A 153 17.66 -16.73 12.04
C THR A 153 16.63 -16.29 11.00
N ALA A 154 15.54 -17.01 10.76
CA ALA A 154 14.55 -16.60 9.76
C ALA A 154 13.13 -16.85 10.24
N ASN A 155 12.31 -15.80 10.21
CA ASN A 155 10.90 -15.84 10.55
C ASN A 155 10.07 -15.37 9.35
N PRO A 156 9.95 -16.20 8.30
CA PRO A 156 9.26 -15.82 7.08
C PRO A 156 7.78 -15.51 7.35
N PRO A 157 7.17 -14.57 6.61
CA PRO A 157 5.83 -14.09 6.92
C PRO A 157 4.75 -15.11 6.57
N LEU A 158 3.71 -15.12 7.39
CA LEU A 158 2.54 -15.98 7.31
C LEU A 158 1.36 -15.23 6.67
N ILE A 159 0.65 -15.90 5.76
CA ILE A 159 -0.66 -15.46 5.27
C ILE A 159 -1.72 -15.77 6.33
N THR A 160 -2.37 -14.73 6.85
CA THR A 160 -3.36 -14.90 7.94
C THR A 160 -4.79 -14.68 7.49
N PHE A 161 -4.97 -13.97 6.38
CA PHE A 161 -6.27 -13.70 5.80
C PHE A 161 -6.16 -13.61 4.29
N ILE A 162 -7.19 -14.11 3.61
CA ILE A 162 -7.35 -14.01 2.16
C ILE A 162 -8.76 -13.49 1.91
N THR A 163 -8.85 -12.42 1.13
CA THR A 163 -10.10 -11.81 0.72
C THR A 163 -10.78 -12.70 -0.32
N ARG A 164 -12.06 -13.01 -0.10
CA ARG A 164 -12.86 -13.80 -1.05
C ARG A 164 -12.97 -13.11 -2.40
N GLY A 165 -12.88 -13.87 -3.49
CA GLY A 165 -12.93 -13.41 -4.86
C GLY A 165 -11.70 -12.61 -5.29
N SER A 166 -10.67 -12.47 -4.44
CA SER A 166 -9.46 -11.72 -4.77
C SER A 166 -8.52 -12.46 -5.72
N PRO A 167 -7.54 -11.77 -6.33
CA PRO A 167 -6.49 -12.43 -7.09
C PRO A 167 -5.71 -13.48 -6.28
N ALA A 168 -5.49 -13.25 -4.98
CA ALA A 168 -4.86 -14.20 -4.07
C ALA A 168 -5.65 -15.52 -3.98
N GLU A 169 -6.96 -15.43 -3.72
CA GLU A 169 -7.82 -16.63 -3.64
C GLU A 169 -7.85 -17.38 -4.97
N ARG A 170 -8.08 -16.67 -6.09
CA ARG A 170 -8.13 -17.28 -7.44
C ARG A 170 -6.80 -17.88 -7.86
N GLY A 171 -5.69 -17.27 -7.44
CA GLY A 171 -4.35 -17.77 -7.68
C GLY A 171 -3.96 -18.95 -6.79
N GLY A 172 -4.87 -19.40 -5.90
CA GLY A 172 -4.68 -20.58 -5.06
C GLY A 172 -3.83 -20.34 -3.81
N LEU A 173 -3.63 -19.08 -3.39
CA LEU A 173 -3.03 -18.78 -2.10
C LEU A 173 -3.98 -19.25 -1.00
N GLU A 174 -3.43 -19.79 0.09
CA GLU A 174 -4.21 -20.30 1.23
C GLU A 174 -3.81 -19.61 2.53
N LYS A 175 -4.75 -19.59 3.48
CA LYS A 175 -4.43 -19.22 4.86
C LYS A 175 -3.38 -20.19 5.39
N ASP A 176 -2.47 -19.67 6.20
CA ASP A 176 -1.36 -20.38 6.83
C ASP A 176 -0.21 -20.75 5.86
N ASP A 177 -0.27 -20.33 4.59
CA ASP A 177 0.89 -20.33 3.71
C ASP A 177 1.98 -19.40 4.25
N VAL A 178 3.23 -19.86 4.18
CA VAL A 178 4.40 -19.06 4.57
C VAL A 178 5.13 -18.59 3.32
N ILE A 179 5.26 -17.29 3.11
CA ILE A 179 5.95 -16.76 1.93
C ILE A 179 7.45 -16.96 2.07
N LEU A 180 8.05 -17.59 1.06
CA LEU A 180 9.49 -17.79 0.94
C LEU A 180 10.10 -16.88 -0.12
N GLN A 181 9.35 -16.53 -1.18
CA GLN A 181 9.80 -15.64 -2.23
C GLN A 181 8.67 -14.75 -2.77
N VAL A 182 9.02 -13.52 -3.12
CA VAL A 182 8.19 -12.55 -3.85
C VAL A 182 8.88 -12.28 -5.18
N ASN A 183 8.24 -12.65 -6.28
CA ASN A 183 8.86 -12.77 -7.60
C ASN A 183 10.18 -13.56 -7.50
N ASP A 184 11.31 -12.93 -7.86
CA ASP A 184 12.63 -13.57 -7.83
C ASP A 184 13.40 -13.32 -6.52
N GLN A 185 12.79 -12.61 -5.56
CA GLN A 185 13.44 -12.22 -4.30
C GLN A 185 13.07 -13.17 -3.16
N ALA A 186 14.07 -13.77 -2.52
CA ALA A 186 13.87 -14.55 -1.30
C ALA A 186 13.55 -13.64 -0.12
N VAL A 187 12.56 -14.03 0.69
CA VAL A 187 12.07 -13.25 1.82
C VAL A 187 12.10 -14.11 3.08
N LEU A 188 12.92 -13.69 4.04
CA LEU A 188 13.15 -14.42 5.30
C LEU A 188 12.43 -13.78 6.49
N THR A 189 11.90 -12.58 6.30
CA THR A 189 11.19 -11.79 7.31
C THR A 189 10.00 -11.10 6.68
N ARG A 190 9.03 -10.69 7.52
CA ARG A 190 7.91 -9.86 7.08
C ARG A 190 8.38 -8.54 6.46
N ASP A 191 9.40 -7.92 7.03
CA ASP A 191 9.96 -6.67 6.51
C ASP A 191 10.51 -6.84 5.10
N ALA A 192 11.31 -7.89 4.87
CA ALA A 192 11.83 -8.20 3.54
C ALA A 192 10.71 -8.48 2.53
N ALA A 193 9.64 -9.17 2.95
CA ALA A 193 8.50 -9.39 2.07
C ALA A 193 7.74 -8.10 1.75
N ARG A 194 7.53 -7.22 2.74
CA ARG A 194 6.89 -5.93 2.51
C ARG A 194 7.73 -5.04 1.60
N GLU A 195 9.05 -5.03 1.77
CA GLU A 195 9.95 -4.32 0.85
C GLU A 195 9.88 -4.88 -0.57
N ALA A 196 9.98 -6.20 -0.74
CA ALA A 196 9.88 -6.83 -2.06
C ALA A 196 8.52 -6.54 -2.73
N LEU A 197 7.43 -6.61 -1.97
CA LEU A 197 6.09 -6.29 -2.47
C LEU A 197 5.94 -4.82 -2.86
N SER A 198 6.64 -3.90 -2.20
CA SER A 198 6.57 -2.46 -2.52
C SER A 198 7.07 -2.11 -3.92
N GLU A 199 7.89 -2.99 -4.51
CA GLU A 199 8.44 -2.84 -5.86
C GLU A 199 7.57 -3.54 -6.93
N VAL A 200 6.48 -4.21 -6.54
CA VAL A 200 5.60 -4.95 -7.46
C VAL A 200 4.59 -4.01 -8.12
N PRO A 201 4.60 -3.88 -9.47
CA PRO A 201 3.57 -3.14 -10.19
C PRO A 201 2.21 -3.83 -10.07
N THR A 202 1.15 -3.06 -9.79
CA THR A 202 -0.22 -3.62 -9.67
C THR A 202 -0.86 -3.98 -11.00
N ASP A 203 -0.25 -3.64 -12.13
CA ASP A 203 -0.69 -4.00 -13.48
C ASP A 203 -0.01 -5.29 -14.00
N ARG A 204 0.80 -5.95 -13.17
CA ARG A 204 1.52 -7.19 -13.51
C ARG A 204 1.18 -8.33 -12.56
N PRO A 205 1.31 -9.60 -13.02
CA PRO A 205 1.15 -10.75 -12.14
C PRO A 205 2.20 -10.74 -11.02
N LEU A 206 1.78 -11.21 -9.85
CA LEU A 206 2.64 -11.42 -8.69
C LEU A 206 2.95 -12.91 -8.55
N ARG A 207 4.22 -13.29 -8.66
CA ARG A 207 4.65 -14.67 -8.39
C ARG A 207 5.04 -14.80 -6.93
N LEU A 208 4.54 -15.83 -6.26
CA LEU A 208 4.93 -16.16 -4.88
C LEU A 208 5.42 -17.60 -4.83
N THR A 209 6.53 -17.83 -4.13
CA THR A 209 6.88 -19.18 -3.66
C THR A 209 6.50 -19.26 -2.20
N VAL A 210 5.63 -20.20 -1.86
CA VAL A 210 5.14 -20.40 -0.49
C VAL A 210 5.47 -21.79 0.00
N ARG A 211 5.64 -21.93 1.31
CA ARG A 211 5.62 -23.22 1.99
C ARG A 211 4.20 -23.51 2.43
N ARG A 212 3.66 -24.64 1.97
CA ARG A 212 2.36 -25.17 2.35
C ARG A 212 2.57 -26.56 2.95
N ARG A 213 2.25 -26.72 4.23
CA ARG A 213 2.58 -27.93 5.00
C ARG A 213 4.10 -28.21 4.90
N ASP A 214 4.49 -29.38 4.38
CA ASP A 214 5.87 -29.82 4.24
C ASP A 214 6.47 -29.57 2.84
N GLY A 215 5.69 -28.96 1.92
CA GLY A 215 6.10 -28.73 0.53
C GLY A 215 6.23 -27.27 0.15
N HIS A 216 6.78 -27.01 -1.04
CA HIS A 216 6.81 -25.69 -1.67
C HIS A 216 5.86 -25.63 -2.84
N VAL A 217 5.11 -24.53 -2.95
CA VAL A 217 4.16 -24.27 -4.02
C VAL A 217 4.52 -22.93 -4.67
N VAL A 218 4.54 -22.88 -5.99
CA VAL A 218 4.72 -21.64 -6.75
C VAL A 218 3.36 -21.19 -7.27
N LEU A 219 2.94 -20.00 -6.87
CA LEU A 219 1.67 -19.40 -7.21
C LEU A 219 1.90 -18.19 -8.11
N THR A 220 0.99 -17.94 -9.04
CA THR A 220 0.98 -16.72 -9.86
C THR A 220 -0.38 -16.06 -9.71
N LEU A 221 -0.40 -14.93 -9.01
CA LEU A 221 -1.60 -14.14 -8.78
C LEU A 221 -1.77 -13.18 -9.95
N ALA A 222 -2.96 -13.17 -10.55
CA ALA A 222 -3.29 -12.19 -11.58
C ALA A 222 -3.21 -10.75 -11.01
N PRO A 223 -2.97 -9.74 -11.85
CA PRO A 223 -3.10 -8.34 -11.43
C PRO A 223 -4.49 -8.11 -10.79
N PRO A 224 -4.61 -7.28 -9.75
CA PRO A 224 -5.90 -6.81 -9.26
C PRO A 224 -6.66 -6.15 -10.40
N GLU A 225 -7.90 -6.58 -10.64
CA GLU A 225 -8.77 -5.91 -11.59
C GLU A 225 -8.95 -4.46 -11.13
N GLU A 226 -8.72 -3.50 -12.04
CA GLU A 226 -9.11 -2.12 -11.80
C GLU A 226 -10.63 -2.15 -11.60
N ARG A 227 -11.10 -2.03 -10.34
CA ARG A 227 -12.54 -2.06 -10.06
C ARG A 227 -13.16 -1.01 -10.96
N GLU A 228 -13.86 -1.47 -12.00
CA GLU A 228 -14.44 -0.61 -13.01
C GLU A 228 -15.19 0.51 -12.31
N ARG A 229 -15.05 1.71 -12.89
CA ARG A 229 -15.80 2.91 -12.54
C ARG A 229 -17.26 2.48 -12.37
N SER A 230 -17.70 2.33 -11.12
CA SER A 230 -19.10 2.49 -10.79
C SER A 230 -19.41 3.96 -11.08
N LYS A 231 -19.67 4.24 -12.36
CA LYS A 231 -20.39 5.42 -12.79
C LYS A 231 -21.77 5.33 -12.10
N PRO A 232 -22.30 6.47 -11.64
CA PRO A 232 -23.56 6.53 -10.91
C PRO A 232 -24.72 5.99 -11.75
#